data_AF-A0A934T389-F1
#
_entry.id   AF-A0A934T389-F1
#
_cell.length_a   1.000
_cell.length_b   1.000
_cell.length_c   1.000
_cell.angle_alpha   90.00
_cell.angle_beta   90.00
_cell.angle_gamma   90.00
#
_symmetry.space_group_name_H-M   'P 1'
#
loop_
_entity.id
_entity.type
_entity.pdbx_description
1 polymer ?
#
loop_
_entity_poly.entity_id
_entity_poly.type
_entity_poly.pdbx_seq_one_letter_code
_entity_poly.pdbx_strand_id
1 'polypeptide(L)'
;MPGAIDDFSTLVSIKTPDDLLQRPLYHERINITQSKLAEVLAPYRFKDPYPCGISDCRTLHQRGFLVRTEDDKETNIGKDCGVSYFGQDFKIKAYLQEQRATLKAQIDVLDGVRHRQPELMHRIADLFNRPFGVKWAESTLRGFKDAVGHVIYRQVRDRAARSEVVVESTREATAEERQRQQALRGKSK
;
A
#
# COMPACT_ATOMS: atom_id res chain seq x y z
N MET A 1 25.85 24.98 -1.92
CA MET A 1 24.73 25.54 -1.15
C MET A 1 23.61 24.51 -1.14
N PRO A 2 23.35 23.80 -0.03
CA PRO A 2 22.19 22.92 0.04
C PRO A 2 20.96 23.84 0.03
N GLY A 3 20.20 23.81 -1.06
CA GLY A 3 18.94 24.55 -1.17
C GLY A 3 18.01 24.14 -0.03
N ALA A 4 17.32 25.13 0.53
CA ALA A 4 16.34 24.97 1.60
C ALA A 4 15.53 23.68 1.37
N ILE A 5 15.71 22.72 2.27
CA ILE A 5 14.78 21.59 2.39
C ILE A 5 13.44 22.26 2.66
N ASP A 6 12.48 22.11 1.75
CA ASP A 6 11.16 22.71 1.85
C ASP A 6 10.61 22.54 3.28
N ASP A 7 10.35 23.65 3.95
CA ASP A 7 9.70 23.62 5.25
C ASP A 7 8.23 23.19 5.06
N PHE A 8 7.97 21.92 5.34
CA PHE A 8 6.65 21.32 5.26
C PHE A 8 5.80 21.55 6.51
N SER A 9 6.31 22.25 7.54
CA SER A 9 5.54 22.55 8.75
C SER A 9 4.28 23.37 8.47
N THR A 10 4.27 24.08 7.35
CA THR A 10 3.15 24.91 6.86
C THR A 10 2.14 24.14 6.00
N LEU A 11 2.38 22.86 5.68
CA LEU A 11 1.45 22.08 4.89
C LEU A 11 0.23 21.66 5.72
N VAL A 12 -0.93 22.11 5.27
CA VAL A 12 -2.22 21.65 5.80
C VAL A 12 -2.55 20.27 5.22
N SER A 13 -3.00 19.34 6.06
CA SER A 13 -3.48 18.02 5.64
C SER A 13 -5.01 17.97 5.72
N ILE A 14 -5.68 17.69 4.60
CA ILE A 14 -7.13 17.57 4.49
C ILE A 14 -7.45 16.19 3.90
N LYS A 15 -8.03 15.30 4.70
CA LYS A 15 -8.36 13.91 4.33
C LYS A 15 -9.87 13.69 4.24
N THR A 16 -10.64 14.39 5.06
CA THR A 16 -12.09 14.27 5.17
C THR A 16 -12.76 15.63 5.13
N PRO A 17 -14.06 15.70 4.79
CA PRO A 17 -14.82 16.94 4.92
C PRO A 17 -14.82 17.52 6.33
N ASP A 18 -14.79 16.69 7.37
CA ASP A 18 -14.71 17.14 8.76
C ASP A 18 -13.43 17.95 9.03
N ASP A 19 -12.31 17.60 8.37
CA ASP A 19 -11.07 18.37 8.47
C ASP A 19 -11.21 19.79 7.91
N LEU A 20 -12.16 20.04 7.00
CA LEU A 20 -12.51 21.39 6.55
C LEU A 20 -13.31 22.13 7.62
N LEU A 21 -14.36 21.49 8.13
CA LEU A 21 -15.30 22.07 9.10
C LEU A 21 -14.65 22.42 10.43
N GLN A 22 -13.58 21.71 10.82
CA GLN A 22 -12.81 21.98 12.03
C GLN A 22 -11.91 23.21 11.92
N ARG A 23 -11.76 23.80 10.72
CA ARG A 23 -10.89 24.97 10.53
C ARG A 23 -11.61 26.25 10.93
N PRO A 24 -10.98 27.12 11.74
CA PRO A 24 -11.64 28.29 12.30
C PRO A 24 -12.03 29.33 11.23
N LEU A 25 -11.30 29.40 10.12
CA LEU A 25 -11.54 30.33 9.04
C LEU A 25 -12.35 29.72 7.89
N TYR A 26 -12.78 28.46 8.02
CA TYR A 26 -13.48 27.77 6.94
C TYR A 26 -14.95 28.18 6.86
N HIS A 27 -15.36 28.50 5.65
CA HIS A 27 -16.74 28.79 5.28
C HIS A 27 -17.18 27.82 4.19
N GLU A 28 -18.26 27.08 4.46
CA GLU A 28 -18.87 26.16 3.49
C GLU A 28 -19.38 26.86 2.22
N ARG A 29 -19.67 28.15 2.31
CA ARG A 29 -20.18 28.98 1.21
C ARG A 29 -19.56 30.36 1.27
N ILE A 30 -18.90 30.75 0.18
CA ILE A 30 -18.37 32.08 -0.01
C ILE A 30 -18.79 32.66 -1.36
N ASN A 31 -19.00 33.97 -1.38
CA ASN A 31 -19.19 34.72 -2.61
C ASN A 31 -17.82 35.20 -3.13
N ILE A 32 -17.36 34.60 -4.22
CA ILE A 32 -16.03 34.88 -4.81
C ILE A 32 -16.04 36.10 -5.71
N THR A 33 -17.20 36.60 -6.14
CA THR A 33 -17.26 37.82 -6.99
C THR A 33 -16.67 39.06 -6.31
N GLN A 34 -16.57 39.04 -4.98
CA GLN A 34 -16.03 40.12 -4.16
C GLN A 34 -14.66 39.80 -3.54
N SER A 35 -14.11 38.60 -3.77
CA SER A 35 -12.95 38.10 -3.04
C SER A 35 -11.86 37.62 -3.99
N LYS A 36 -10.61 38.03 -3.77
CA LYS A 36 -9.45 37.56 -4.54
C LYS A 36 -8.79 36.37 -3.85
N LEU A 37 -8.09 35.56 -4.65
CA LEU A 37 -7.30 34.43 -4.14
C LEU A 37 -6.02 34.92 -3.48
N ALA A 38 -5.90 34.75 -2.17
CA ALA A 38 -4.63 34.94 -1.50
C ALA A 38 -3.71 33.75 -1.80
N GLU A 39 -4.15 32.54 -1.49
CA GLU A 39 -3.30 31.34 -1.61
C GLU A 39 -4.10 30.03 -1.74
N VAL A 40 -3.38 28.99 -2.18
CA VAL A 40 -3.86 27.60 -2.18
C VAL A 40 -3.17 26.87 -1.04
N LEU A 41 -3.95 26.47 -0.03
CA LEU A 41 -3.46 25.92 1.23
C LEU A 41 -3.13 24.43 1.16
N ALA A 42 -3.99 23.63 0.54
CA ALA A 42 -3.78 22.19 0.44
C ALA A 42 -4.63 21.56 -0.67
N PRO A 43 -4.10 20.59 -1.43
CA PRO A 43 -4.95 19.68 -2.20
C PRO A 43 -5.66 18.71 -1.26
N TYR A 44 -6.86 18.27 -1.65
CA TYR A 44 -7.58 17.20 -0.98
C TYR A 44 -8.14 16.19 -1.98
N ARG A 45 -8.42 14.99 -1.46
CA ARG A 45 -9.15 13.94 -2.17
C ARG A 45 -10.04 13.18 -1.19
N PHE A 46 -11.33 13.44 -1.27
CA PHE A 46 -12.35 12.78 -0.47
C PHE A 46 -12.82 11.48 -1.12
N LYS A 47 -13.36 10.60 -0.28
CA LYS A 47 -13.99 9.34 -0.71
C LYS A 47 -15.30 9.60 -1.45
N ASP A 48 -16.16 10.41 -0.84
CA ASP A 48 -17.46 10.78 -1.37
C ASP A 48 -17.43 12.22 -1.93
N PRO A 49 -18.21 12.53 -2.97
CA PRO A 49 -18.26 13.88 -3.52
C PRO A 49 -18.73 14.90 -2.46
N TYR A 50 -18.04 16.04 -2.37
CA TYR A 50 -18.37 17.12 -1.45
C TYR A 50 -18.68 18.41 -2.24
N PRO A 51 -19.67 19.21 -1.83
CA PRO A 51 -20.08 20.39 -2.58
C PRO A 51 -19.00 21.47 -2.59
N CYS A 52 -18.83 22.11 -3.74
CA CYS A 52 -17.95 23.26 -3.91
C CYS A 52 -18.34 24.40 -2.96
N GLY A 53 -17.35 25.08 -2.39
CA GLY A 53 -17.50 26.19 -1.46
C GLY A 53 -17.94 27.51 -2.09
N ILE A 54 -17.94 27.58 -3.43
CA ILE A 54 -18.45 28.74 -4.16
C ILE A 54 -19.99 28.72 -4.13
N SER A 55 -20.60 29.78 -3.61
CA SER A 55 -22.06 29.89 -3.44
C SER A 55 -22.85 29.58 -4.71
N ASP A 56 -22.37 30.05 -5.86
CA ASP A 56 -23.08 29.91 -7.15
C ASP A 56 -22.71 28.64 -7.93
N CYS A 57 -21.71 27.88 -7.48
CA CYS A 57 -21.28 26.66 -8.16
C CYS A 57 -21.88 25.43 -7.49
N ARG A 58 -21.53 25.20 -6.21
CA ARG A 58 -21.92 24.01 -5.41
C ARG A 58 -21.72 22.64 -6.07
N THR A 59 -21.08 22.55 -7.24
CA THR A 59 -20.82 21.31 -7.96
C THR A 59 -20.12 20.31 -7.05
N LEU A 60 -20.64 19.08 -7.04
CA LEU A 60 -20.06 17.99 -6.26
C LEU A 60 -18.73 17.56 -6.87
N HIS A 61 -17.67 17.55 -6.07
CA HIS A 61 -16.36 17.05 -6.50
C HIS A 61 -15.66 16.28 -5.38
N GLN A 62 -14.93 15.24 -5.75
CA GLN A 62 -14.14 14.44 -4.80
C GLN A 62 -12.74 15.03 -4.59
N ARG A 63 -12.23 15.80 -5.55
CA ARG A 63 -10.88 16.36 -5.52
C ARG A 63 -10.92 17.86 -5.74
N GLY A 64 -10.04 18.56 -5.05
CA GLY A 64 -9.95 20.00 -5.13
C GLY A 64 -8.92 20.54 -4.17
N PHE A 65 -9.10 21.79 -3.81
CA PHE A 65 -8.16 22.55 -3.01
C PHE A 65 -8.88 23.29 -1.90
N LEU A 66 -8.27 23.30 -0.73
CA LEU A 66 -8.54 24.31 0.27
C LEU A 66 -7.80 25.59 -0.17
N VAL A 67 -8.54 26.70 -0.25
CA VAL A 67 -8.00 28.01 -0.62
C VAL A 67 -8.27 29.01 0.49
N ARG A 68 -7.45 30.07 0.55
CA ARG A 68 -7.68 31.24 1.37
C ARG A 68 -7.82 32.47 0.48
N THR A 69 -8.80 33.31 0.76
CA THR A 69 -9.03 34.58 0.08
C THR A 69 -8.31 35.73 0.81
N GLU A 70 -8.18 36.89 0.16
CA GLU A 70 -7.52 38.07 0.74
C GLU A 70 -8.23 38.62 2.00
N ASP A 71 -9.51 38.30 2.19
CA ASP A 71 -10.29 38.63 3.40
C ASP A 71 -10.22 37.53 4.48
N ASP A 72 -9.16 36.71 4.46
CA ASP A 72 -8.86 35.63 5.41
C ASP A 72 -9.95 34.55 5.54
N LYS A 73 -10.82 34.42 4.55
CA LYS A 73 -11.80 33.31 4.49
C LYS A 73 -11.20 32.12 3.79
N GLU A 74 -11.45 30.94 4.35
CA GLU A 74 -11.06 29.68 3.73
C GLU A 74 -12.28 28.97 3.14
N THR A 75 -12.09 28.30 2.00
CA THR A 75 -13.13 27.46 1.43
C THR A 75 -12.54 26.33 0.57
N ASN A 76 -13.36 25.34 0.24
CA ASN A 76 -12.99 24.25 -0.63
C ASN A 76 -13.45 24.50 -2.07
N ILE A 77 -12.59 24.28 -3.06
CA ILE A 77 -12.92 24.54 -4.47
C ILE A 77 -12.38 23.42 -5.36
N GLY A 78 -13.18 22.98 -6.31
CA GLY A 78 -12.76 22.03 -7.34
C GLY A 78 -11.74 22.64 -8.30
N LYS A 79 -10.89 21.80 -8.92
CA LYS A 79 -9.86 22.26 -9.86
C LYS A 79 -10.42 23.13 -10.99
N ASP A 80 -11.50 22.67 -11.62
CA ASP A 80 -12.08 23.35 -12.79
C ASP A 80 -12.77 24.65 -12.37
N CYS A 81 -13.45 24.65 -11.21
CA CYS A 81 -14.04 25.84 -10.62
C CYS A 81 -12.95 26.89 -10.29
N GLY A 82 -11.86 26.50 -9.64
CA GLY A 82 -10.79 27.43 -9.28
C GLY A 82 -10.16 28.10 -10.50
N VAL A 83 -9.95 27.36 -11.58
CA VAL A 83 -9.47 27.94 -12.85
C VAL A 83 -10.51 28.87 -13.46
N SER A 84 -11.80 28.52 -13.41
CA SER A 84 -12.87 29.36 -13.96
C SER A 84 -13.02 30.70 -13.22
N TYR A 85 -12.86 30.72 -11.89
CA TYR A 85 -13.11 31.92 -11.08
C TYR A 85 -11.85 32.76 -10.82
N PHE A 86 -10.68 32.12 -10.67
CA PHE A 86 -9.42 32.80 -10.33
C PHE A 86 -8.36 32.73 -11.45
N GLY A 87 -8.66 32.03 -12.54
CA GLY A 87 -7.81 32.00 -13.73
C GLY A 87 -6.44 31.36 -13.51
N GLN A 88 -5.45 31.96 -14.16
CA GLN A 88 -4.09 31.42 -14.23
C GLN A 88 -3.36 31.45 -12.88
N ASP A 89 -3.66 32.42 -12.01
CA ASP A 89 -3.03 32.52 -10.68
C ASP A 89 -3.34 31.28 -9.83
N PHE A 90 -4.61 30.86 -9.79
CA PHE A 90 -5.01 29.62 -9.14
C PHE A 90 -4.30 28.42 -9.73
N LYS A 91 -4.23 28.31 -11.05
CA LYS A 91 -3.60 27.16 -11.72
C LYS A 91 -2.14 26.99 -11.30
N ILE A 92 -1.39 28.10 -11.20
CA ILE A 92 0.02 28.08 -10.78
C ILE A 92 0.14 27.70 -9.31
N LYS A 93 -0.61 28.38 -8.42
CA LYS A 93 -0.59 28.11 -6.97
C LYS A 93 -1.02 26.69 -6.64
N ALA A 94 -2.06 26.18 -7.31
CA ALA A 94 -2.56 24.82 -7.16
C ALA A 94 -1.51 23.78 -7.59
N TYR A 95 -0.85 24.00 -8.73
CA TYR A 95 0.21 23.10 -9.21
C TYR A 95 1.39 23.03 -8.23
N LEU A 96 1.87 24.17 -7.75
CA LEU A 96 2.96 24.22 -6.77
C LEU A 96 2.57 23.50 -5.47
N GLN A 97 1.32 23.67 -5.01
CA GLN A 97 0.86 23.02 -3.79
C GLN A 97 0.68 21.50 -3.96
N GLU A 98 0.24 21.03 -5.13
CA GLU A 98 0.22 19.58 -5.46
C GLU A 98 1.62 18.99 -5.44
N GLN A 99 2.61 19.68 -6.00
CA GLN A 99 4.01 19.22 -6.00
C GLN A 99 4.56 19.12 -4.58
N ARG A 100 4.34 20.17 -3.76
CA ARG A 100 4.78 20.18 -2.35
C ARG A 100 4.13 19.06 -1.54
N ALA A 101 2.83 18.84 -1.69
CA ALA A 101 2.12 17.75 -1.03
C ALA A 101 2.64 16.37 -1.48
N THR A 102 2.94 16.21 -2.77
CA THR A 102 3.50 14.96 -3.33
C THR A 102 4.89 14.68 -2.77
N LEU A 103 5.77 15.69 -2.74
CA LEU A 103 7.11 15.55 -2.19
C LEU A 103 7.06 15.20 -0.70
N LYS A 104 6.19 15.85 0.08
CA LYS A 104 5.99 15.51 1.49
C LYS A 104 5.53 14.05 1.67
N ALA A 105 4.57 13.60 0.88
CA ALA A 105 4.10 12.22 0.94
C ALA A 105 5.21 11.21 0.60
N GLN A 106 6.08 11.52 -0.37
CA GLN A 106 7.24 10.69 -0.70
C GLN A 106 8.25 10.63 0.46
N ILE A 107 8.54 11.77 1.08
CA ILE A 107 9.41 11.84 2.25
C ILE A 107 8.83 11.02 3.40
N ASP A 108 7.52 11.13 3.68
CA ASP A 108 6.85 10.37 4.73
C ASP A 108 6.93 8.85 4.50
N VAL A 109 6.82 8.41 3.24
CA VAL A 109 7.01 7.00 2.87
C VAL A 109 8.44 6.55 3.15
N LEU A 110 9.44 7.34 2.74
CA LEU A 110 10.85 7.01 2.96
C LEU A 110 11.20 6.98 4.44
N ASP A 111 10.71 7.96 5.21
CA ASP A 111 10.86 7.99 6.65
C ASP A 111 10.18 6.78 7.29
N GLY A 112 8.97 6.42 6.88
CA GLY A 112 8.29 5.22 7.37
C GLY A 112 9.05 3.92 7.08
N VAL A 113 9.74 3.83 5.94
CA VAL A 113 10.64 2.69 5.64
C VAL A 113 11.88 2.74 6.53
N ARG A 114 12.51 3.91 6.69
CA ARG A 114 13.69 4.09 7.54
C ARG A 114 13.40 3.71 8.99
N HIS A 115 12.25 4.10 9.54
CA HIS A 115 11.86 3.75 10.91
C HIS A 115 11.60 2.26 11.10
N ARG A 116 11.13 1.54 10.06
CA ARG A 116 10.93 0.09 10.11
C ARG A 116 12.19 -0.72 9.84
N GLN A 117 13.24 -0.11 9.31
CA GLN A 117 14.50 -0.80 9.00
C GLN A 117 15.05 -1.60 10.20
N PRO A 118 15.14 -1.06 11.44
CA PRO A 118 15.70 -1.81 12.56
C PRO A 118 14.88 -3.06 12.90
N GLU A 119 13.55 -2.96 12.88
CA GLU A 119 12.64 -4.09 13.12
C GLU A 119 12.81 -5.18 12.04
N LEU A 120 12.84 -4.79 10.77
CA LEU A 120 13.03 -5.73 9.66
C LEU A 120 14.39 -6.42 9.74
N MET A 121 15.46 -5.67 10.04
CA MET A 121 16.79 -6.23 10.23
C MET A 121 16.85 -7.18 11.43
N HIS A 122 16.16 -6.85 12.52
CA HIS A 122 16.04 -7.73 13.67
C HIS A 122 15.31 -9.03 13.33
N ARG A 123 14.19 -8.95 12.60
CA ARG A 123 13.43 -10.13 12.15
C ARG A 123 14.24 -11.03 11.23
N ILE A 124 15.01 -10.45 10.30
CA ILE A 124 15.93 -11.21 9.46
C ILE A 124 16.99 -11.90 10.34
N ALA A 125 17.63 -11.16 11.23
CA ALA A 125 18.65 -11.70 12.12
C ALA A 125 18.11 -12.84 13.01
N ASP A 126 16.89 -12.71 13.53
CA ASP A 126 16.21 -13.76 14.29
C ASP A 126 15.96 -15.01 13.43
N LEU A 127 15.35 -14.86 12.25
CA LEU A 127 15.10 -15.97 11.33
C LEU A 127 16.38 -16.75 10.98
N PHE A 128 17.50 -16.04 10.83
CA PHE A 128 18.78 -16.66 10.53
C PHE A 128 19.38 -17.42 11.72
N ASN A 129 19.25 -16.90 12.94
CA ASN A 129 20.01 -17.37 14.10
C ASN A 129 19.19 -18.16 15.12
N ARG A 130 17.86 -18.13 15.06
CA ARG A 130 17.00 -18.89 15.98
C ARG A 130 17.24 -20.40 15.88
N PRO A 131 16.91 -21.17 16.93
CA PRO A 131 16.87 -22.63 16.85
C PRO A 131 15.99 -23.08 15.68
N PHE A 132 16.49 -24.02 14.88
CA PHE A 132 15.83 -24.45 13.63
C PHE A 132 15.58 -23.30 12.61
N GLY A 133 16.38 -22.24 12.69
CA GLY A 133 16.38 -21.12 11.74
C GLY A 133 17.03 -21.45 10.38
N VAL A 134 17.25 -20.42 9.56
CA VAL A 134 17.75 -20.58 8.18
C VAL A 134 19.07 -21.36 8.14
N LYS A 135 20.03 -21.05 9.01
CA LYS A 135 21.33 -21.77 9.06
C LYS A 135 21.16 -23.27 9.30
N TRP A 136 20.28 -23.64 10.23
CA TRP A 136 19.99 -25.04 10.52
C TRP A 136 19.28 -25.70 9.33
N ALA A 137 18.28 -25.04 8.74
CA ALA A 137 17.55 -25.57 7.61
C ALA A 137 18.47 -25.81 6.40
N GLU A 138 19.34 -24.85 6.08
CA GLU A 138 20.33 -24.99 5.00
C GLU A 138 21.31 -26.13 5.25
N SER A 139 21.85 -26.25 6.47
CA SER A 139 22.77 -27.35 6.82
C SER A 139 22.07 -28.70 6.73
N THR A 140 20.83 -28.79 7.20
CA THR A 140 20.03 -30.02 7.21
C THR A 140 19.68 -30.45 5.78
N LEU A 141 19.23 -29.51 4.95
CA LEU A 141 18.93 -29.77 3.54
C LEU A 141 20.18 -30.19 2.75
N ARG A 142 21.33 -29.59 3.04
CA ARG A 142 22.60 -29.97 2.43
C ARG A 142 23.01 -31.38 2.80
N GLY A 143 23.04 -31.70 4.11
CA GLY A 143 23.34 -33.04 4.58
C GLY A 143 22.38 -34.10 4.02
N PHE A 144 21.09 -33.77 3.94
CA PHE A 144 20.10 -34.64 3.31
C PHE A 144 20.40 -34.87 1.81
N LYS A 145 20.65 -33.79 1.05
CA LYS A 145 20.99 -33.86 -0.37
C LYS A 145 22.24 -34.71 -0.63
N ASP A 146 23.26 -34.55 0.21
CA ASP A 146 24.52 -35.29 0.07
C ASP A 146 24.33 -36.78 0.38
N ALA A 147 23.47 -37.12 1.36
CA ALA A 147 23.19 -38.50 1.74
C ALA A 147 22.34 -39.26 0.70
N VAL A 148 21.31 -38.63 0.14
CA VAL A 148 20.36 -39.30 -0.79
C VAL A 148 20.74 -39.12 -2.27
N GLY A 149 21.69 -38.24 -2.56
CA GLY A 149 22.06 -37.88 -3.92
C GLY A 149 21.02 -37.01 -4.63
N HIS A 150 21.44 -36.41 -5.75
CA HIS A 150 20.67 -35.37 -6.43
C HIS A 150 19.30 -35.84 -6.98
N VAL A 151 19.20 -37.09 -7.44
CA VAL A 151 17.95 -37.63 -8.04
C VAL A 151 16.84 -37.77 -7.00
N ILE A 152 17.14 -38.41 -5.86
CA ILE A 152 16.16 -38.61 -4.78
C ILE A 152 15.79 -37.27 -4.15
N TYR A 153 16.77 -36.39 -3.93
CA TYR A 153 16.52 -35.04 -3.42
C TYR A 153 15.52 -34.28 -4.30
N ARG A 154 15.71 -34.30 -5.63
CA ARG A 154 14.79 -33.65 -6.57
C ARG A 154 13.39 -34.24 -6.49
N GLN A 155 13.26 -35.57 -6.47
CA GLN A 155 11.96 -36.24 -6.35
C GLN A 155 11.22 -35.84 -5.07
N VAL A 156 11.91 -35.86 -3.92
CA VAL A 156 11.32 -35.47 -2.63
C VAL A 156 10.91 -34.00 -2.63
N ARG A 157 11.75 -33.11 -3.18
CA ARG A 157 11.44 -31.68 -3.31
C ARG A 157 10.22 -31.44 -4.19
N ASP A 158 10.14 -32.07 -5.35
CA ASP A 158 9.06 -31.89 -6.31
C ASP A 158 7.74 -32.51 -5.81
N ARG A 159 7.82 -33.53 -4.93
CA ARG A 159 6.67 -34.08 -4.20
C ARG A 159 6.23 -33.16 -3.06
N ALA A 160 7.16 -32.61 -2.28
CA ALA A 160 6.85 -31.64 -1.23
C ALA A 160 6.16 -30.39 -1.80
N ALA A 161 6.60 -29.91 -2.98
CA ALA A 161 5.94 -28.82 -3.70
C ALA A 161 4.48 -29.13 -4.09
N ARG A 162 4.13 -30.41 -4.24
CA ARG A 162 2.77 -30.90 -4.52
C ARG A 162 2.01 -31.34 -3.27
N SER A 163 2.57 -31.14 -2.08
CA SER A 163 2.02 -31.63 -0.81
C SER A 163 1.83 -33.16 -0.75
N GLU A 164 2.60 -33.91 -1.55
CA GLU A 164 2.53 -35.38 -1.63
C GLU A 164 3.46 -36.05 -0.58
N VAL A 165 2.99 -36.14 0.66
CA VAL A 165 3.77 -36.61 1.81
C VAL A 165 3.87 -38.14 1.97
N VAL A 166 3.10 -38.92 1.19
CA VAL A 166 2.98 -40.38 1.37
C VAL A 166 4.10 -41.14 0.65
N VAL A 167 5.02 -41.78 1.38
CA VAL A 167 6.07 -42.62 0.79
C VAL A 167 5.53 -44.03 0.58
N GLU A 168 5.47 -44.49 -0.67
CA GLU A 168 5.04 -45.84 -1.04
C GLU A 168 6.25 -46.72 -1.39
N SER A 169 6.22 -47.99 -0.98
CA SER A 169 7.21 -48.99 -1.39
C SER A 169 6.52 -50.15 -2.10
N THR A 170 6.95 -50.47 -3.32
CA THR A 170 6.48 -51.66 -4.03
C THR A 170 7.22 -52.89 -3.51
N ARG A 171 6.48 -53.90 -3.04
CA ARG A 171 7.01 -55.22 -2.73
C ARG A 171 6.27 -56.29 -3.52
N GLU A 172 6.93 -57.42 -3.76
CA GLU A 172 6.25 -58.57 -4.34
C GLU A 172 5.12 -59.04 -3.43
N ALA A 173 4.00 -59.42 -4.05
CA ALA A 173 2.86 -59.95 -3.34
C ALA A 173 3.20 -61.33 -2.76
N THR A 174 2.92 -61.51 -1.48
CA THR A 174 3.06 -62.81 -0.81
C THR A 174 2.15 -63.85 -1.48
N ALA A 175 2.44 -65.14 -1.30
CA ALA A 175 1.63 -66.21 -1.88
C ALA A 175 0.15 -66.10 -1.46
N GLU A 176 -0.12 -65.73 -0.19
CA GLU A 176 -1.47 -65.52 0.33
C GLU A 176 -2.17 -64.30 -0.30
N GLU A 177 -1.45 -63.20 -0.50
CA GLU A 177 -2.00 -62.01 -1.17
C GLU A 177 -2.29 -62.26 -2.65
N ARG A 178 -1.43 -63.03 -3.33
CA ARG A 178 -1.68 -63.48 -4.71
C ARG A 178 -2.92 -64.37 -4.79
N GLN A 179 -3.10 -65.29 -3.84
CA GLN A 179 -4.29 -66.13 -3.75
C GLN A 179 -5.55 -65.30 -3.46
N ARG A 180 -5.50 -64.33 -2.54
CA ARG A 180 -6.62 -63.41 -2.28
C ARG A 180 -6.98 -62.56 -3.50
N GLN A 181 -5.99 -62.04 -4.22
CA GLN A 181 -6.23 -61.26 -5.45
C GLN A 181 -6.81 -62.11 -6.57
N GLN A 182 -6.39 -63.38 -6.71
CA GLN A 182 -6.99 -64.33 -7.64
C GLN A 182 -8.43 -64.69 -7.24
N ALA A 183 -8.71 -64.90 -5.95
CA ALA A 183 -10.06 -65.18 -5.46
C ALA A 183 -11.03 -64.01 -5.66
N LEU A 184 -10.54 -62.76 -5.50
CA LEU A 184 -11.31 -61.54 -5.78
C LEU A 184 -11.60 -61.35 -7.28
N ARG A 185 -10.64 -61.69 -8.15
CA ARG A 185 -10.84 -61.65 -9.62
C ARG A 185 -11.73 -62.78 -10.15
N GLY A 186 -11.74 -63.94 -9.49
CA GLY A 186 -12.57 -65.09 -9.86
C GLY A 186 -14.04 -64.99 -9.48
N LYS A 187 -14.41 -64.09 -8.55
CA LYS A 187 -15.81 -63.85 -8.12
C LYS A 187 -16.58 -62.81 -8.96
N SER A 188 -15.94 -62.25 -9.99
CA SER A 188 -16.54 -61.20 -10.83
C SER A 188 -17.04 -61.74 -12.19
N LYS A 189 -17.57 -62.97 -12.20
CA LYS A 189 -18.30 -63.59 -13.32
C LYS A 189 -19.68 -64.01 -12.87
#